data_AF-A0AAW8KBK6-F1
#
_entry.id   AF-A0AAW8KBK6-F1
#
_cell.length_a   1.000
_cell.length_b   1.000
_cell.length_c   1.000
_cell.angle_alpha   90.00
_cell.angle_beta   90.00
_cell.angle_gamma   90.00
#
_symmetry.space_group_name_H-M   'P 1'
#
loop_
_entity.id
_entity.type
_entity.pdbx_description
1 polymer ?
#
loop_
_entity_poly.entity_id
_entity_poly.type
_entity_poly.pdbx_seq_one_letter_code
_entity_poly.pdbx_strand_id
1 'polypeptide(L)' 'MNNDTLQEIISVYHSLQKDSLPEKGEGWVNMAKFGPALLKAGIDYKGMGYEKLYEFVSKSGVFEVYSDTSCKVPVKYIK' A
#
# COMPACT_ATOMS: atom_id res chain seq x y z
N MET A 1 7.70 -7.54 -11.38
CA MET A 1 6.34 -7.91 -10.94
C MET A 1 5.55 -8.31 -12.17
N ASN A 2 4.77 -9.40 -12.13
CA ASN A 2 3.94 -9.81 -13.27
C ASN A 2 2.58 -9.07 -13.26
N ASN A 3 1.85 -9.13 -14.38
CA ASN A 3 0.58 -8.42 -14.52
C ASN A 3 -0.50 -8.91 -13.54
N ASP A 4 -0.56 -10.22 -13.29
CA ASP A 4 -1.57 -10.80 -12.39
C ASP A 4 -1.40 -10.30 -10.95
N THR A 5 -0.15 -10.27 -10.47
CA THR A 5 0.18 -9.69 -9.15
C THR A 5 -0.20 -8.22 -9.10
N LEU A 6 0.05 -7.46 -10.18
CA LEU A 6 -0.31 -6.04 -10.23
C LEU A 6 -1.82 -5.83 -10.13
N GLN A 7 -2.62 -6.61 -10.86
CA GLN A 7 -4.08 -6.55 -10.80
C GLN A 7 -4.61 -6.91 -9.42
N GLU A 8 -4.04 -7.93 -8.77
CA GLU A 8 -4.44 -8.32 -7.43
C GLU A 8 -4.11 -7.25 -6.38
N ILE A 9 -2.92 -6.62 -6.46
CA ILE A 9 -2.57 -5.49 -5.58
C ILE A 9 -3.57 -4.33 -5.75
N ILE A 10 -3.95 -4.01 -7.00
CA ILE A 10 -4.93 -2.97 -7.31
C ILE A 10 -6.32 -3.34 -6.76
N SER A 11 -6.73 -4.60 -6.90
CA SER A 11 -7.98 -5.13 -6.33
C SER A 11 -8.01 -4.98 -4.81
N VAL A 12 -6.93 -5.38 -4.12
CA VAL A 12 -6.78 -5.20 -2.67
C VAL A 12 -6.87 -3.73 -2.29
N TYR A 13 -6.20 -2.84 -3.03
CA TYR A 13 -6.30 -1.40 -2.80
C TYR A 13 -7.75 -0.93 -2.89
N HIS A 14 -8.48 -1.32 -3.94
CA HIS A 14 -9.89 -0.94 -4.12
C HIS A 14 -10.82 -1.54 -3.06
N SER A 15 -10.49 -2.68 -2.46
CA SER A 15 -11.29 -3.32 -1.41
C SER A 15 -11.26 -2.59 -0.05
N LEU A 16 -10.21 -1.80 0.23
CA LEU A 16 -10.00 -1.21 1.55
C LEU A 16 -10.81 0.08 1.76
N GLN A 17 -11.03 0.48 3.02
CA GLN A 17 -11.55 1.82 3.30
C GLN A 17 -10.50 2.88 2.92
N LYS A 18 -10.96 3.99 2.33
CA LYS A 18 -10.12 5.12 1.94
C LYS A 18 -10.20 6.16 3.04
N ASP A 19 -9.04 6.61 3.48
CA ASP A 19 -8.87 7.70 4.42
C ASP A 19 -8.80 9.03 3.64
N SER A 20 -9.34 10.09 4.23
CA SER A 20 -9.19 11.46 3.75
C SER A 20 -8.14 12.16 4.62
N LEU A 21 -7.11 12.68 3.97
CA LEU A 21 -5.97 13.29 4.64
C LEU A 21 -6.02 14.82 4.50
N PRO A 22 -5.71 15.59 5.56
CA PRO A 22 -5.56 17.04 5.47
C PRO A 22 -4.59 17.42 4.34
N GLU A 23 -4.95 18.42 3.55
CA GLU A 23 -4.14 18.96 2.42
C GLU A 23 -3.85 17.99 1.24
N LYS A 24 -4.10 16.67 1.40
CA LYS A 24 -3.90 15.64 0.37
C LYS A 24 -5.19 15.07 -0.21
N GLY A 25 -6.34 15.40 0.39
CA GLY A 25 -7.66 14.99 -0.08
C GLY A 25 -7.97 13.52 0.19
N GLU A 26 -8.94 12.98 -0.55
CA GLU A 26 -9.49 11.64 -0.35
C GLU A 26 -8.75 10.56 -1.17
N GLY A 27 -9.02 9.30 -0.86
CA GLY A 27 -8.54 8.15 -1.64
C GLY A 27 -7.26 7.50 -1.14
N TRP A 28 -6.80 7.84 0.07
CA TRP A 28 -5.56 7.29 0.62
C TRP A 28 -5.82 6.00 1.37
N VAL A 29 -4.89 5.05 1.29
CA VAL A 29 -4.92 3.82 2.09
C VAL A 29 -3.69 3.77 2.99
N ASN A 30 -3.91 3.65 4.30
CA ASN A 30 -2.84 3.45 5.26
C ASN A 30 -2.12 2.12 5.01
N MET A 31 -0.80 2.16 4.82
CA MET A 31 0.01 0.98 4.54
C MET A 31 -0.01 -0.07 5.66
N ALA A 32 -0.27 0.33 6.91
CA ALA A 32 -0.44 -0.60 8.03
C ALA A 32 -1.71 -1.48 7.86
N LYS A 33 -2.74 -0.97 7.17
CA LYS A 33 -3.93 -1.75 6.78
C LYS A 33 -3.67 -2.55 5.50
N PHE A 34 -2.86 -2.00 4.59
CA PHE A 34 -2.58 -2.61 3.28
C PHE A 34 -1.78 -3.92 3.37
N GLY A 35 -0.71 -3.95 4.17
CA GLY A 35 0.14 -5.14 4.30
C GLY A 35 -0.64 -6.42 4.70
N PRO A 36 -1.44 -6.39 5.78
CA PRO A 36 -2.29 -7.52 6.17
C PRO A 36 -3.33 -7.89 5.11
N ALA A 37 -3.84 -6.93 4.34
CA ALA A 37 -4.81 -7.19 3.28
C ALA A 37 -4.18 -7.93 2.09
N LEU A 38 -2.96 -7.56 1.70
CA LEU A 38 -2.18 -8.29 0.70
C LEU A 38 -1.94 -9.74 1.11
N LEU A 39 -1.55 -9.97 2.37
CA LEU A 39 -1.33 -11.32 2.88
C LEU A 39 -2.62 -12.17 2.83
N LYS A 40 -3.77 -11.58 3.15
CA LYS A 40 -5.08 -12.26 3.04
C LYS A 40 -5.45 -12.59 1.58
N ALA A 41 -4.98 -11.81 0.62
CA ALA A 41 -5.11 -12.08 -0.81
C ALA A 41 -4.05 -13.05 -1.35
N GLY A 42 -3.21 -13.64 -0.47
CA GLY A 42 -2.16 -14.57 -0.87
C GLY A 42 -0.88 -13.91 -1.40
N ILE A 43 -0.76 -12.59 -1.27
CA ILE A 43 0.44 -11.84 -1.66
C ILE A 43 1.36 -11.72 -0.45
N ASP A 44 2.29 -12.66 -0.33
CA ASP A 44 3.40 -12.57 0.62
C ASP A 44 4.60 -11.87 -0.01
N TYR A 45 4.63 -10.54 0.10
CA TYR A 45 5.74 -9.74 -0.46
C TYR A 45 7.10 -10.12 0.14
N LYS A 46 7.16 -10.66 1.36
CA LYS A 46 8.42 -11.15 1.94
C LYS A 46 8.87 -12.44 1.28
N GLY A 47 7.95 -13.39 1.08
CA GLY A 47 8.19 -14.61 0.30
C GLY A 47 8.59 -14.33 -1.16
N MET A 48 8.18 -13.18 -1.70
CA MET A 48 8.59 -12.69 -3.03
C MET A 48 9.96 -11.99 -3.06
N GLY A 49 10.66 -11.91 -1.92
CA GLY A 49 12.01 -11.35 -1.83
C GLY A 49 12.10 -9.86 -1.48
N TYR A 50 10.99 -9.22 -1.09
CA TYR A 50 11.00 -7.83 -0.63
C TYR A 50 11.11 -7.75 0.88
N GLU A 51 12.06 -6.98 1.40
CA GLU A 51 12.25 -6.81 2.84
C GLU A 51 11.10 -5.98 3.45
N LYS A 52 10.69 -4.92 2.74
CA LYS A 52 9.73 -3.93 3.23
C LYS A 52 8.56 -3.76 2.28
N LEU A 53 7.37 -3.57 2.85
CA LEU A 53 6.14 -3.32 2.09
C LEU A 53 6.27 -2.12 1.15
N TYR A 54 6.96 -1.05 1.58
CA TYR A 54 7.13 0.13 0.72
C TYR A 54 7.93 -0.19 -0.55
N GLU A 55 8.94 -1.06 -0.48
CA GLU A 55 9.76 -1.44 -1.65
C GLU A 55 8.93 -2.21 -2.65
N PHE A 56 8.13 -3.16 -2.13
CA PHE A 56 7.19 -3.93 -2.93
C PHE A 56 6.19 -3.02 -3.65
N VAL A 57 5.54 -2.12 -2.92
CA VAL A 57 4.54 -1.20 -3.50
C VAL A 57 5.18 -0.21 -4.46
N SER A 58 6.32 0.39 -4.13
CA SER A 58 7.02 1.32 -5.03
C SER A 58 7.48 0.63 -6.32
N LYS A 59 7.78 -0.67 -6.31
CA LYS A 59 8.11 -1.41 -7.55
C LYS A 59 6.92 -1.70 -8.45
N SER A 60 5.69 -1.57 -7.96
CA SER A 60 4.50 -1.65 -8.83
C SER A 60 4.42 -0.46 -9.79
N GLY A 61 4.92 0.71 -9.39
CA GLY A 61 4.86 1.94 -10.20
C GLY A 61 3.47 2.55 -10.36
N VAL A 62 2.43 2.00 -9.72
CA VAL A 62 1.04 2.44 -9.89
C VAL A 62 0.47 3.25 -8.73
N PHE A 63 1.21 3.34 -7.61
CA PHE A 63 0.79 4.10 -6.44
C PHE A 63 1.67 5.32 -6.17
N GLU A 64 1.02 6.44 -5.91
CA GLU A 64 1.60 7.56 -5.18
C GLU A 64 1.83 7.15 -3.72
N VAL A 65 2.96 7.55 -3.13
CA VAL A 65 3.28 7.25 -1.73
C VAL A 65 3.45 8.55 -0.95
N TYR A 66 2.68 8.70 0.13
CA TYR A 66 2.79 9.80 1.07
C TYR A 66 3.29 9.30 2.42
N SER A 67 4.18 10.06 3.07
CA SER A 67 4.66 9.79 4.43
C SER A 67 4.23 10.94 5.33
N ASP A 68 3.29 10.67 6.22
CA ASP A 68 2.90 11.58 7.28
C ASP A 68 3.88 11.44 8.45
N THR A 69 4.67 12.49 8.67
CA THR A 69 5.67 12.58 9.75
C THR A 69 5.21 13.49 10.89
N SER A 70 3.94 13.91 10.91
CA SER A 70 3.40 14.76 11.98
C SER A 70 3.32 14.03 13.33
N CYS A 71 3.16 12.71 13.30
CA CYS A 71 3.19 11.84 14.46
C CYS A 71 4.62 11.38 14.82
N LYS A 72 4.83 10.95 16.07
CA LYS A 72 6.11 10.37 16.55
C LYS A 72 6.58 9.18 15.71
N VAL A 73 5.64 8.35 15.23
CA VAL A 73 5.91 7.24 14.31
C VAL A 73 5.32 7.63 12.97
N PRO A 74 6.14 7.76 11.92
CA PRO A 74 5.63 8.09 10.59
C PRO A 74 4.63 7.07 10.08
N VAL A 75 3.54 7.55 9.50
CA VAL A 75 2.52 6.71 8.85
C VAL A 75 2.64 6.89 7.35
N LYS A 76 2.68 5.78 6.61
CA LYS A 76 2.72 5.81 5.14
C LYS A 76 1.36 5.51 4.55
N TYR A 77 1.02 6.23 3.50
CA TYR A 77 -0.22 6.09 2.74
C TYR A 77 0.09 5.88 1.27
N ILE A 78 -0.82 5.20 0.58
CA ILE A 78 -0.76 4.97 -0.86
C ILE A 78 -2.06 5.40 -1.54
N LYS A 79 -1.96 5.87 -2.79
CA LYS A 79 -3.08 6.24 -3.65
C LYS A 79 -2.82 5.89 -5.09
#